data_AF-A0AAN9GPF9-F1
#
_entry.id   AF-A0AAN9GPF9-F1
#
_cell.length_a   1.000
_cell.length_b   1.000
_cell.length_c   1.000
_cell.angle_alpha   90.00
_cell.angle_beta   90.00
_cell.angle_gamma   90.00
#
_symmetry.space_group_name_H-M   'P 1'
#
loop_
_entity.id
_entity.type
_entity.pdbx_description
1 polymer ?
#
loop_
_entity_poly.entity_id
_entity_poly.type
_entity_poly.pdbx_seq_one_letter_code
_entity_poly.pdbx_strand_id
1 'polypeptide(L)'
;MNLIRFLWVCASALLLQVHLSIAKRDKDLYCSICRAVVDEVHARIGDVDPSKKVKVGSFRVDPEGNQKLVEKQYARSDVHLTEVFEDVCNTMDDYALTQAPGGKIGITRIKSRTGEDLDTTNVGYNENLRQTFKAYCESMIEDFEDEMLGLFKLENLQSVEAEICGEVAKACSEDDLARPITRLEEKKEHRRNSFHELEPTEEDEEEEIMEDEDLKSNIVEPSASKKKDKKKGQKEEL
;
A
#
# COMPACT_ATOMS: atom_id res chain seq x y z
N MET A 1 15.76 -57.42 -22.62
CA MET A 1 14.60 -57.26 -21.71
C MET A 1 14.96 -56.55 -20.40
N ASN A 2 16.14 -56.81 -19.82
CA ASN A 2 16.55 -56.17 -18.55
C ASN A 2 16.90 -54.69 -18.71
N LEU A 3 17.54 -54.28 -19.82
CA LEU A 3 17.94 -52.89 -20.05
C LEU A 3 16.76 -51.92 -20.15
N ILE A 4 15.66 -52.35 -20.79
CA ILE A 4 14.44 -51.55 -20.92
C ILE A 4 13.74 -51.40 -19.56
N ARG A 5 13.77 -52.45 -18.72
CA ARG A 5 13.25 -52.38 -17.35
C ARG A 5 14.07 -51.45 -16.47
N PHE A 6 15.40 -51.44 -16.61
CA PHE A 6 16.26 -50.47 -15.91
C PHE A 6 15.98 -49.03 -16.34
N LEU A 7 15.79 -48.78 -17.64
CA LEU A 7 15.46 -47.45 -18.14
C LEU A 7 14.08 -46.97 -17.64
N TRP A 8 13.09 -47.87 -17.55
CA TRP A 8 11.77 -47.54 -17.03
C TRP A 8 11.78 -47.25 -15.53
N VAL A 9 12.57 -48.00 -14.76
CA VAL A 9 12.77 -47.78 -13.31
C VAL A 9 13.53 -46.48 -13.04
N CYS A 10 14.54 -46.14 -13.85
CA CYS A 10 15.23 -44.86 -13.74
C CYS A 10 14.34 -43.69 -14.13
N ALA A 11 13.53 -43.82 -15.19
CA ALA A 11 12.58 -42.79 -15.60
C ALA A 11 11.49 -42.57 -14.56
N SER A 12 10.95 -43.63 -13.94
CA SER A 12 9.96 -43.49 -12.87
C SER A 12 10.57 -42.92 -11.59
N ALA A 13 11.79 -43.30 -11.22
CA ALA A 13 12.51 -42.73 -10.08
C ALA A 13 12.87 -41.24 -10.28
N LEU A 14 13.23 -40.85 -11.51
CA LEU A 14 13.48 -39.45 -11.86
C LEU A 14 12.19 -38.63 -11.86
N LEU A 15 11.07 -39.18 -12.33
CA LEU A 15 9.75 -38.53 -12.27
C LEU A 15 9.27 -38.31 -10.83
N LEU A 16 9.60 -39.21 -9.90
CA LEU A 16 9.29 -39.05 -8.47
C LEU A 16 10.10 -37.91 -7.80
N GLN A 17 11.28 -37.55 -8.31
CA GLN A 17 12.12 -36.49 -7.74
C GLN A 17 11.71 -35.07 -8.18
N VAL A 18 10.95 -34.95 -9.27
CA VAL A 18 10.53 -33.64 -9.82
C VAL A 18 9.35 -33.03 -9.06
N HIS A 19 8.61 -33.81 -8.25
CA HIS A 19 7.40 -33.34 -7.56
C HIS A 19 7.63 -32.56 -6.25
N LEU A 20 8.86 -32.27 -5.83
CA LEU A 20 9.11 -31.54 -4.58
C LEU A 20 10.12 -30.40 -4.72
N SER A 21 9.85 -29.49 -5.66
CA SER A 21 10.45 -28.16 -5.65
C SER A 21 9.44 -27.14 -5.16
N ILE A 22 8.97 -27.29 -3.92
CA ILE A 22 8.35 -26.18 -3.21
C ILE A 22 9.51 -25.23 -2.89
N ALA A 23 9.58 -24.11 -3.60
CA ALA A 23 10.47 -23.01 -3.24
C ALA A 23 10.22 -22.70 -1.76
N LYS A 24 11.21 -22.97 -0.90
CA LYS A 24 11.10 -22.67 0.53
C LYS A 24 10.93 -21.15 0.64
N ARG A 25 9.73 -20.70 1.00
CA ARG A 25 9.47 -19.30 1.39
C ARG A 25 10.40 -18.96 2.56
N ASP A 26 11.05 -17.81 2.49
CA ASP A 26 11.77 -17.28 3.67
C ASP A 26 10.72 -16.98 4.74
N LYS A 27 10.80 -17.70 5.87
CA LYS A 27 9.79 -17.66 6.92
C LYS A 27 9.67 -16.27 7.56
N ASP A 28 10.80 -15.60 7.77
CA ASP A 28 10.80 -14.29 8.43
C ASP A 28 10.19 -13.23 7.50
N LEU A 29 10.52 -13.32 6.21
CA LEU A 29 9.92 -12.46 5.19
C LEU A 29 8.42 -12.74 5.04
N TYR A 30 8.01 -14.01 4.98
CA TYR A 30 6.61 -14.41 4.83
C TYR A 30 5.76 -13.95 6.03
N CYS A 31 6.26 -14.10 7.26
CA CYS A 31 5.63 -13.52 8.45
C CYS A 31 5.50 -12.00 8.34
N SER A 32 6.58 -11.31 7.96
CA SER A 32 6.59 -9.84 7.86
C SER A 32 5.57 -9.33 6.83
N ILE A 33 5.43 -10.02 5.71
CA ILE A 33 4.43 -9.70 4.68
C ILE A 33 3.02 -9.98 5.20
N CYS A 34 2.78 -11.10 5.89
CA CYS A 34 1.48 -11.39 6.49
C CYS A 34 1.00 -10.25 7.39
N ARG A 35 1.89 -9.82 8.29
CA ARG A 35 1.59 -8.75 9.24
C ARG A 35 1.33 -7.43 8.54
N ALA A 36 2.10 -7.11 7.50
CA ALA A 36 1.86 -5.92 6.68
C ALA A 36 0.50 -5.98 5.98
N VAL A 37 0.16 -7.09 5.33
CA VAL A 37 -1.15 -7.28 4.67
C VAL A 37 -2.29 -7.07 5.66
N VAL A 38 -2.22 -7.66 6.85
CA VAL A 38 -3.26 -7.48 7.88
C VAL A 38 -3.36 -6.02 8.33
N ASP A 39 -2.25 -5.33 8.56
CA ASP A 39 -2.22 -3.91 8.92
C ASP A 39 -2.81 -3.02 7.81
N GLU A 40 -2.55 -3.33 6.53
CA GLU A 40 -3.14 -2.62 5.40
C GLU A 40 -4.64 -2.81 5.27
N VAL A 41 -5.13 -4.05 5.41
CA VAL A 41 -6.58 -4.33 5.41
C VAL A 41 -7.24 -3.58 6.57
N HIS A 42 -6.64 -3.62 7.77
CA HIS A 42 -7.17 -2.90 8.92
C HIS A 42 -7.25 -1.39 8.70
N ALA A 43 -6.24 -0.81 8.06
CA ALA A 43 -6.25 0.60 7.70
C ALA A 43 -7.37 0.94 6.71
N ARG A 44 -7.53 0.12 5.66
CA ARG A 44 -8.62 0.30 4.67
C ARG A 44 -10.00 0.22 5.31
N ILE A 45 -10.21 -0.67 6.29
CA ILE A 45 -11.45 -0.72 7.07
C ILE A 45 -11.63 0.57 7.89
N GLY A 46 -10.56 1.08 8.50
CA GLY A 46 -10.58 2.30 9.31
C GLY A 46 -10.80 3.59 8.52
N ASP A 47 -10.41 3.61 7.25
CA ASP A 47 -10.58 4.76 6.34
C ASP A 47 -12.03 4.91 5.83
N VAL A 48 -12.89 3.93 6.06
CA VAL A 48 -14.30 3.98 5.67
C VAL A 48 -15.11 4.86 6.62
N ASP A 49 -15.94 5.73 6.05
CA ASP A 49 -16.93 6.51 6.81
C ASP A 49 -17.86 5.59 7.62
N PRO A 50 -17.92 5.71 8.96
CA PRO A 50 -18.77 4.89 9.84
C PRO A 50 -20.28 5.01 9.57
N SER A 51 -20.71 6.02 8.82
CA SER A 51 -22.11 6.20 8.40
C SER A 51 -22.45 5.46 7.10
N LYS A 52 -21.44 5.03 6.33
CA LYS A 52 -21.64 4.35 5.05
C LYS A 52 -22.20 2.95 5.28
N LYS A 53 -23.40 2.71 4.75
CA LYS A 53 -24.10 1.43 4.83
C LYS A 53 -24.24 0.79 3.46
N VAL A 54 -24.40 -0.53 3.47
CA VAL A 54 -24.70 -1.34 2.30
C VAL A 54 -25.95 -2.17 2.55
N LYS A 55 -26.78 -2.31 1.51
CA LYS A 55 -27.96 -3.17 1.54
C LYS A 55 -27.55 -4.57 1.09
N VAL A 56 -27.65 -5.54 1.99
CA VAL A 56 -27.35 -6.94 1.73
C VAL A 56 -28.61 -7.78 1.94
N GLY A 57 -28.80 -8.81 1.14
CA GLY A 57 -30.00 -9.65 1.26
C GLY A 57 -30.24 -10.51 0.04
N SER A 58 -31.39 -11.17 0.01
CA SER A 58 -31.75 -12.00 -1.13
C SER A 58 -32.16 -11.13 -2.31
N PHE A 59 -31.67 -11.47 -3.50
CA PHE A 59 -32.17 -10.93 -4.77
C PHE A 59 -33.58 -11.45 -5.13
N ARG A 60 -34.12 -12.40 -4.35
CA ARG A 60 -35.45 -12.95 -4.58
C ARG A 60 -36.52 -11.94 -4.16
N VAL A 61 -37.40 -11.66 -5.11
CA VAL A 61 -38.60 -10.85 -4.94
C VAL A 61 -39.74 -11.75 -4.50
N ASP A 62 -40.52 -11.34 -3.52
CA ASP A 62 -41.73 -12.06 -3.09
C ASP A 62 -42.90 -11.89 -4.08
N PRO A 63 -43.98 -12.68 -3.97
CA PRO A 63 -45.14 -12.56 -4.86
C PRO A 63 -45.77 -11.15 -4.88
N GLU A 64 -45.58 -10.37 -3.83
CA GLU A 64 -46.05 -8.99 -3.68
C GLU A 64 -45.11 -7.95 -4.32
N GLY A 65 -43.97 -8.38 -4.89
CA GLY A 65 -43.02 -7.50 -5.55
C GLY A 65 -41.99 -6.86 -4.62
N ASN A 66 -41.93 -7.26 -3.35
CA ASN A 66 -40.97 -6.71 -2.38
C ASN A 66 -39.70 -7.57 -2.30
N GLN A 67 -38.61 -6.94 -1.89
CA GLN A 67 -37.32 -7.58 -1.70
C GLN A 67 -36.87 -7.41 -0.25
N LYS A 68 -36.45 -8.52 0.39
CA LYS A 68 -35.94 -8.50 1.76
C LYS A 68 -34.46 -8.13 1.75
N LEU A 69 -34.19 -6.85 1.96
CA LEU A 69 -32.86 -6.27 2.13
C LEU A 69 -32.64 -5.85 3.59
N VAL A 70 -31.45 -6.07 4.10
CA VAL A 70 -30.99 -5.66 5.43
C VAL A 70 -29.84 -4.69 5.25
N GLU A 71 -29.87 -3.56 5.95
CA GLU A 71 -28.74 -2.63 5.98
C GLU A 71 -27.69 -3.09 6.97
N LYS A 72 -26.43 -3.11 6.54
CA LYS A 72 -25.25 -3.36 7.38
C LYS A 72 -24.19 -2.30 7.14
N GLN A 73 -23.25 -2.19 8.08
CA GLN A 73 -22.09 -1.33 7.93
C GLN A 73 -21.25 -1.76 6.73
N TYR A 74 -20.83 -0.81 5.90
CA TYR A 74 -20.06 -1.11 4.68
C TYR A 74 -18.63 -1.54 4.99
N ALA A 75 -17.97 -0.90 5.98
CA ALA A 75 -16.54 -1.09 6.28
C ALA A 75 -16.09 -2.54 6.44
N ARG A 76 -16.95 -3.40 7.00
CA ARG A 76 -16.69 -4.83 7.24
C ARG A 76 -17.66 -5.74 6.49
N SER A 77 -18.35 -5.20 5.49
CA SER A 77 -19.22 -5.99 4.63
C SER A 77 -18.40 -6.86 3.68
N ASP A 78 -18.96 -8.00 3.28
CA ASP A 78 -18.35 -8.87 2.26
C ASP A 78 -17.92 -8.10 1.01
N VAL A 79 -18.81 -7.24 0.52
CA VAL A 79 -18.58 -6.43 -0.67
C VAL A 79 -17.32 -5.58 -0.53
N HIS A 80 -17.17 -4.88 0.60
CA HIS A 80 -16.00 -4.03 0.81
C HIS A 80 -14.72 -4.82 1.03
N LEU A 81 -14.77 -5.91 1.80
CA LEU A 81 -13.56 -6.68 2.11
C LEU A 81 -12.99 -7.37 0.87
N THR A 82 -13.85 -7.91 -0.01
CA THR A 82 -13.41 -8.45 -1.30
C THR A 82 -12.77 -7.37 -2.18
N GLU A 83 -13.37 -6.17 -2.27
CA GLU A 83 -12.76 -5.02 -2.97
C GLU A 83 -11.38 -4.66 -2.39
N VAL A 84 -11.24 -4.68 -1.06
CA VAL A 84 -9.96 -4.44 -0.39
C VAL A 84 -8.93 -5.52 -0.73
N PHE A 85 -9.32 -6.79 -0.76
CA PHE A 85 -8.42 -7.92 -1.04
C PHE A 85 -7.89 -7.92 -2.47
N GLU A 86 -8.69 -7.49 -3.44
CA GLU A 86 -8.27 -7.32 -4.83
C GLU A 86 -7.15 -6.26 -4.97
N ASP A 87 -7.18 -5.21 -4.15
CA ASP A 87 -6.29 -4.05 -4.30
C ASP A 87 -5.15 -3.98 -3.28
N VAL A 88 -5.27 -4.65 -2.12
CA VAL A 88 -4.32 -4.46 -1.01
C VAL A 88 -2.89 -4.83 -1.40
N CYS A 89 -2.70 -5.84 -2.24
CA CYS A 89 -1.36 -6.27 -2.66
C CYS A 89 -0.62 -5.24 -3.53
N ASN A 90 -1.33 -4.27 -4.12
CA ASN A 90 -0.68 -3.15 -4.81
C ASN A 90 0.10 -2.24 -3.83
N THR A 91 -0.26 -2.22 -2.55
CA THR A 91 0.46 -1.43 -1.53
C THR A 91 1.87 -1.96 -1.26
N MET A 92 2.18 -3.20 -1.63
CA MET A 92 3.51 -3.81 -1.45
C MET A 92 4.61 -3.09 -2.25
N ASP A 93 4.23 -2.27 -3.22
CA ASP A 93 5.14 -1.40 -3.96
C ASP A 93 5.76 -0.28 -3.11
N ASP A 94 5.09 0.09 -2.02
CA ASP A 94 5.54 1.10 -1.07
C ASP A 94 6.27 0.48 0.14
N TYR A 95 6.71 -0.77 0.03
CA TYR A 95 7.49 -1.47 1.05
C TYR A 95 8.92 -1.76 0.60
N ALA A 96 9.82 -1.84 1.57
CA ALA A 96 11.20 -2.23 1.35
C ALA A 96 11.75 -3.02 2.54
N LEU A 97 12.89 -3.69 2.35
CA LEU A 97 13.53 -4.45 3.40
C LEU A 97 14.07 -3.55 4.49
N THR A 98 13.82 -3.96 5.72
CA THR A 98 14.44 -3.41 6.91
C THR A 98 14.98 -4.54 7.78
N GLN A 99 15.80 -4.20 8.76
CA GLN A 99 16.13 -5.12 9.83
C GLN A 99 15.06 -5.01 10.90
N ALA A 100 14.27 -6.07 11.07
CA ALA A 100 13.30 -6.16 12.15
C ALA A 100 14.03 -6.28 13.50
N PRO A 101 13.40 -5.85 14.62
CA PRO A 101 13.94 -6.05 15.96
C PRO A 101 14.35 -7.52 16.18
N GLY A 102 15.56 -7.74 16.71
CA GLY A 102 16.13 -9.09 16.88
C GLY A 102 16.95 -9.60 15.69
N GLY A 103 17.27 -8.73 14.71
CA GLY A 103 18.15 -9.07 13.59
C GLY A 103 17.51 -9.92 12.49
N LYS A 104 16.19 -10.07 12.53
CA LYS A 104 15.43 -10.78 11.50
C LYS A 104 15.19 -9.89 10.28
N ILE A 105 14.96 -10.52 9.13
CA ILE A 105 14.52 -9.79 7.93
C ILE A 105 13.10 -9.31 8.18
N GLY A 106 12.85 -8.02 7.94
CA GLY A 106 11.54 -7.40 8.03
C GLY A 106 11.24 -6.53 6.82
N ILE A 107 10.00 -6.06 6.71
CA ILE A 107 9.62 -5.03 5.75
C ILE A 107 9.02 -3.83 6.47
N THR A 108 9.18 -2.65 5.87
CA THR A 108 8.57 -1.42 6.36
C THR A 108 8.13 -0.56 5.19
N ARG A 109 7.12 0.28 5.43
CA ARG A 109 6.67 1.28 4.46
C ARG A 109 7.77 2.30 4.21
N ILE A 110 8.02 2.63 2.94
CA ILE A 110 8.87 3.74 2.50
C ILE A 110 8.05 4.96 2.08
N LYS A 111 6.73 4.81 1.96
CA LYS A 111 5.77 5.90 1.79
C LYS A 111 4.63 5.81 2.80
N SER A 112 4.14 6.97 3.22
CA SER A 112 2.93 7.07 4.03
C SER A 112 1.72 6.52 3.28
N ARG A 113 0.60 6.29 3.98
CA ARG A 113 -0.66 5.89 3.34
C ARG A 113 -1.23 6.97 2.41
N THR A 114 -0.81 8.21 2.58
CA THR A 114 -1.15 9.35 1.72
C THR A 114 -0.20 9.50 0.52
N GLY A 115 0.86 8.70 0.45
CA GLY A 115 1.83 8.68 -0.66
C GLY A 115 3.05 9.57 -0.48
N GLU A 116 3.25 10.14 0.71
CA GLU A 116 4.40 10.98 1.04
C GLU A 116 5.64 10.13 1.36
N ASP A 117 6.83 10.55 0.93
CA ASP A 117 8.07 9.80 1.17
C ASP A 117 8.47 9.84 2.66
N LEU A 118 8.78 8.66 3.23
CA LEU A 118 9.26 8.52 4.61
C LEU A 118 10.79 8.57 4.69
N ASP A 119 11.35 8.63 5.90
CA ASP A 119 12.81 8.59 6.09
C ASP A 119 13.39 7.18 5.84
N THR A 120 13.98 7.00 4.65
CA THR A 120 14.53 5.71 4.18
C THR A 120 16.01 5.49 4.48
N THR A 121 16.62 6.29 5.37
CA THR A 121 18.08 6.27 5.62
C THR A 121 18.65 4.89 6.02
N ASN A 122 17.84 3.99 6.58
CA ASN A 122 18.25 2.63 6.99
C ASN A 122 17.56 1.48 6.23
N VAL A 123 17.09 1.74 5.00
CA VAL A 123 16.27 0.79 4.25
C VAL A 123 17.02 0.29 3.01
N GLY A 124 17.01 -1.03 2.79
CA GLY A 124 17.58 -1.64 1.59
C GLY A 124 16.59 -1.61 0.43
N TYR A 125 16.92 -0.90 -0.66
CA TYR A 125 16.09 -0.86 -1.87
C TYR A 125 16.53 -1.92 -2.89
N ASN A 126 15.60 -2.77 -3.34
CA ASN A 126 15.84 -3.73 -4.42
C ASN A 126 14.53 -4.01 -5.17
N GLU A 127 14.50 -3.75 -6.47
CA GLU A 127 13.32 -3.88 -7.34
C GLU A 127 12.77 -5.32 -7.40
N ASN A 128 13.66 -6.34 -7.39
CA ASN A 128 13.26 -7.74 -7.41
C ASN A 128 12.49 -8.16 -6.15
N LEU A 129 12.69 -7.43 -5.04
CA LEU A 129 12.00 -7.71 -3.79
C LEU A 129 10.56 -7.21 -3.81
N ARG A 130 10.26 -6.10 -4.48
CA ARG A 130 8.87 -5.61 -4.62
C ARG A 130 7.97 -6.63 -5.31
N GLN A 131 8.44 -7.21 -6.41
CA GLN A 131 7.73 -8.30 -7.10
C GLN A 131 7.56 -9.52 -6.20
N THR A 132 8.57 -9.84 -5.38
CA THR A 132 8.50 -10.94 -4.41
C THR A 132 7.45 -10.67 -3.33
N PHE A 133 7.39 -9.46 -2.79
CA PHE A 133 6.42 -9.07 -1.77
C PHE A 133 4.99 -9.15 -2.31
N LYS A 134 4.79 -8.63 -3.52
CA LYS A 134 3.50 -8.68 -4.21
C LYS A 134 3.06 -10.13 -4.43
N ALA A 135 3.93 -10.99 -4.97
CA ALA A 135 3.62 -12.40 -5.19
C ALA A 135 3.29 -13.16 -3.89
N TYR A 136 3.95 -12.83 -2.77
CA TYR A 136 3.64 -13.43 -1.47
C TYR A 136 2.31 -12.93 -0.92
N CYS A 137 2.00 -11.64 -1.09
CA CYS A 137 0.70 -11.09 -0.74
C CYS A 137 -0.42 -11.74 -1.55
N GLU A 138 -0.28 -11.78 -2.88
CA GLU A 138 -1.28 -12.37 -3.79
C GLU A 138 -1.55 -13.83 -3.42
N SER A 139 -0.48 -14.64 -3.25
CA SER A 139 -0.61 -16.03 -2.80
C SER A 139 -1.31 -16.16 -1.44
N MET A 140 -1.12 -15.21 -0.53
CA MET A 140 -1.72 -15.27 0.81
C MET A 140 -3.20 -14.92 0.78
N ILE A 141 -3.58 -13.89 0.02
CA ILE A 141 -4.98 -13.54 -0.21
C ILE A 141 -5.69 -14.69 -0.92
N GLU A 142 -5.10 -15.24 -1.99
CA GLU A 142 -5.67 -16.38 -2.72
C GLU A 142 -5.84 -17.63 -1.85
N ASP A 143 -4.85 -17.95 -1.00
CA ASP A 143 -4.87 -19.16 -0.17
C ASP A 143 -5.84 -19.05 1.03
N PHE A 144 -6.09 -17.84 1.54
CA PHE A 144 -6.78 -17.63 2.82
C PHE A 144 -7.92 -16.59 2.78
N GLU A 145 -8.45 -16.28 1.59
CA GLU A 145 -9.50 -15.27 1.41
C GLU A 145 -10.71 -15.51 2.31
N ASP A 146 -11.23 -16.73 2.34
CA ASP A 146 -12.45 -17.09 3.08
C ASP A 146 -12.25 -16.93 4.60
N GLU A 147 -11.13 -17.41 5.14
CA GLU A 147 -10.78 -17.27 6.55
C GLU A 147 -10.54 -15.81 6.92
N MET A 148 -9.81 -15.06 6.08
CA MET A 148 -9.57 -13.64 6.28
C MET A 148 -10.89 -12.85 6.27
N LEU A 149 -11.78 -13.09 5.30
CA LEU A 149 -13.12 -12.49 5.24
C LEU A 149 -13.88 -12.75 6.54
N GLY A 150 -13.84 -14.00 7.04
CA GLY A 150 -14.49 -14.39 8.29
C GLY A 150 -13.95 -13.60 9.50
N LEU A 151 -12.63 -13.48 9.61
CA LEU A 151 -11.96 -12.84 10.74
C LEU A 151 -12.12 -11.31 10.73
N PHE A 152 -11.96 -10.64 9.58
CA PHE A 152 -12.10 -9.18 9.47
C PHE A 152 -13.53 -8.68 9.70
N LYS A 153 -14.55 -9.54 9.54
CA LYS A 153 -15.94 -9.21 9.92
C LYS A 153 -16.14 -9.07 11.42
N LEU A 154 -15.28 -9.66 12.25
CA LEU A 154 -15.43 -9.69 13.71
C LEU A 154 -14.91 -8.41 14.35
N GLU A 155 -15.80 -7.60 14.95
CA GLU A 155 -15.42 -6.34 15.60
C GLU A 155 -14.59 -6.53 16.88
N ASN A 156 -14.81 -7.62 17.61
CA ASN A 156 -14.29 -7.83 18.97
C ASN A 156 -13.17 -8.88 19.07
N LEU A 157 -12.44 -9.13 17.98
CA LEU A 157 -11.33 -10.07 18.02
C LEU A 157 -10.12 -9.39 18.67
N GLN A 158 -9.51 -10.04 19.67
CA GLN A 158 -8.42 -9.46 20.46
C GLN A 158 -7.20 -9.13 19.59
N SER A 159 -6.90 -9.97 18.60
CA SER A 159 -5.88 -9.70 17.58
C SER A 159 -6.21 -10.47 16.29
N VAL A 160 -6.73 -9.76 15.29
CA VAL A 160 -6.93 -10.32 13.93
C VAL A 160 -5.60 -10.77 13.32
N GLU A 161 -4.51 -10.03 13.61
CA GLU A 161 -3.16 -10.36 13.18
C GLU A 161 -2.67 -11.71 13.72
N ALA A 162 -2.91 -12.00 14.99
CA ALA A 162 -2.49 -13.27 15.59
C ALA A 162 -3.25 -14.46 15.00
N GLU A 163 -4.56 -14.34 14.81
CA GLU A 163 -5.37 -15.41 14.21
C GLU A 163 -4.96 -15.67 12.75
N ILE A 164 -4.85 -14.62 11.94
CA ILE A 164 -4.50 -14.77 10.51
C ILE A 164 -3.06 -15.26 10.36
N CYS A 165 -2.09 -14.57 10.96
CA CYS A 165 -0.68 -14.82 10.70
C CYS A 165 -0.09 -15.96 11.55
N GLY A 166 -0.64 -16.21 12.73
CA GLY A 166 -0.23 -17.28 13.63
C GLY A 166 -0.96 -18.59 13.36
N GLU A 167 -2.29 -18.57 13.39
CA GLU A 167 -3.10 -19.80 13.37
C GLU A 167 -3.48 -20.27 11.95
N VAL A 168 -4.01 -19.37 11.12
CA VAL A 168 -4.48 -19.69 9.77
C VAL A 168 -3.30 -19.90 8.81
N ALA A 169 -2.50 -18.86 8.60
CA ALA A 169 -1.40 -18.90 7.64
C ALA A 169 -0.16 -19.62 8.18
N LYS A 170 -0.04 -19.78 9.50
CA LYS A 170 1.15 -20.33 10.20
C LYS A 170 2.45 -19.68 9.72
N ALA A 171 2.36 -18.40 9.41
CA ALA A 171 3.45 -17.59 8.88
C ALA A 171 4.37 -17.14 10.01
N CYS A 172 3.78 -16.79 11.16
CA CYS A 172 4.46 -16.19 12.30
C CYS A 172 4.44 -17.13 13.53
N SER A 173 5.52 -17.09 14.30
CA SER A 173 5.57 -17.62 15.67
C SER A 173 5.04 -16.61 16.70
N GLU A 174 4.78 -17.06 17.92
CA GLU A 174 4.39 -16.18 19.05
C GLU A 174 5.42 -15.06 19.27
N ASP A 175 6.72 -15.39 19.19
CA ASP A 175 7.82 -14.42 19.30
C ASP A 175 7.82 -13.39 18.16
N ASP A 176 7.32 -13.76 16.98
CA ASP A 176 7.18 -12.83 15.86
C ASP A 176 6.03 -11.85 16.12
N LEU A 177 4.89 -12.34 16.59
CA LEU A 177 3.69 -11.55 16.88
C LEU A 177 3.86 -10.64 18.11
N ALA A 178 4.67 -11.03 19.10
CA ALA A 178 4.98 -10.22 20.27
C ALA A 178 5.82 -8.97 19.95
N ARG A 179 6.48 -8.93 18.78
CA ARG A 179 7.32 -7.81 18.37
C ARG A 179 6.52 -6.74 17.64
N PRO A 180 6.77 -5.44 17.88
CA PRO A 180 6.06 -4.37 17.17
C PRO A 180 6.46 -4.31 15.69
N ILE A 181 5.52 -3.92 14.83
CA ILE A 181 5.78 -3.61 13.42
C ILE A 181 6.66 -2.36 13.35
N THR A 182 7.71 -2.41 12.53
CA THR A 182 8.62 -1.27 12.33
C THR A 182 7.94 -0.22 11.47
N ARG A 183 7.73 0.98 12.01
CA ARG A 183 7.17 2.13 11.30
C ARG A 183 8.23 3.23 11.20
N LEU A 184 8.49 3.69 9.98
CA LEU A 184 9.36 4.85 9.75
C LEU A 184 8.60 6.14 10.06
N GLU A 185 9.30 7.14 10.58
CA GLU A 185 8.72 8.46 10.79
C GLU A 185 8.63 9.23 9.46
N GLU A 186 7.65 10.12 9.36
CA GLU A 186 7.52 11.07 8.26
C GLU A 186 8.71 12.02 8.26
N LYS A 187 9.26 12.32 7.08
CA LYS A 187 10.26 13.38 6.95
C LYS A 187 9.60 14.70 7.32
N LYS A 188 9.91 15.24 8.50
CA LYS A 188 9.57 16.63 8.82
C LYS A 188 10.35 17.52 7.85
N GLU A 189 9.67 17.98 6.81
CA GLU A 189 10.19 19.03 5.95
C GLU A 189 10.47 20.24 6.85
N HIS A 190 11.74 20.55 7.09
CA HIS A 190 12.14 21.77 7.78
C HIS A 190 11.82 22.94 6.84
N ARG A 191 10.54 23.31 6.80
CA ARG A 191 10.04 24.50 6.12
C ARG A 191 10.69 25.69 6.83
N ARG A 192 11.75 26.22 6.22
CA ARG A 192 12.38 27.48 6.62
C ARG A 192 11.38 28.61 6.39
N ASN A 193 10.50 28.81 7.36
CA ASN A 193 9.87 30.10 7.56
C ASN A 193 10.68 30.79 8.66
N SER A 194 11.61 31.66 8.27
CA SER A 194 12.08 32.72 9.17
C SER A 194 10.94 33.73 9.28
N PHE A 195 9.94 33.43 10.09
CA PHE A 195 9.11 34.47 10.66
C PHE A 195 9.81 34.88 11.95
N HIS A 196 10.58 35.95 11.86
CA HIS A 196 11.15 36.60 13.03
C HIS A 196 9.98 37.26 13.76
N GLU A 197 9.49 36.58 14.80
CA GLU A 197 8.63 37.22 15.79
C GLU A 197 9.53 38.20 16.57
N LEU A 198 9.49 39.47 16.17
CA LEU A 198 9.97 40.57 17.01
C LEU A 198 8.74 41.13 17.72
N GLU A 199 8.71 40.91 19.03
CA GLU A 199 7.86 41.66 19.95
C GLU A 199 8.14 43.17 19.77
N PRO A 200 7.12 44.03 19.75
CA PRO A 200 7.32 45.46 19.60
C PRO A 200 7.92 46.04 20.89
N THR A 201 9.09 46.64 20.77
CA THR A 201 9.61 47.57 21.78
C THR A 201 9.16 48.98 21.38
N GLU A 202 8.34 49.58 22.24
CA GLU A 202 7.98 51.00 22.19
C GLU A 202 9.21 51.81 22.59
N GLU A 203 9.82 52.57 21.69
CA GLU A 203 10.54 53.80 22.01
C GLU A 203 10.35 54.80 20.86
N ASP A 204 9.75 55.93 21.19
CA ASP A 204 9.50 57.10 20.35
C ASP A 204 10.80 57.82 20.00
N GLU A 205 11.08 58.11 18.72
CA GLU A 205 11.79 59.34 18.31
C GLU A 205 11.29 59.81 16.93
N GLU A 206 10.70 61.00 16.92
CA GLU A 206 10.32 61.78 15.73
C GLU A 206 11.59 62.41 15.10
N GLU A 207 11.78 62.25 13.79
CA GLU A 207 12.47 63.26 12.97
C GLU A 207 11.80 63.36 11.59
N GLU A 208 11.38 64.59 11.24
CA GLU A 208 10.71 64.97 10.00
C GLU A 208 11.70 65.29 8.84
N ILE A 209 11.13 65.44 7.64
CA ILE A 209 11.59 66.19 6.44
C ILE A 209 12.60 65.44 5.53
N MET A 210 12.45 65.24 4.21
CA MET A 210 12.04 66.16 3.12
C MET A 210 11.63 65.39 1.83
N GLU A 211 10.76 66.03 1.06
CA GLU A 211 10.27 65.66 -0.28
C GLU A 211 11.37 65.64 -1.36
N ASP A 212 11.19 64.85 -2.42
CA ASP A 212 11.37 65.32 -3.80
C ASP A 212 10.73 64.38 -4.84
N GLU A 213 10.15 65.00 -5.87
CA GLU A 213 9.25 64.49 -6.91
C GLU A 213 9.92 63.74 -8.09
N ASP A 214 9.10 62.93 -8.77
CA ASP A 214 8.98 62.72 -10.22
C ASP A 214 10.19 62.36 -11.12
N LEU A 215 10.11 61.18 -11.78
CA LEU A 215 9.81 61.15 -13.23
C LEU A 215 9.35 59.77 -13.76
N LYS A 216 8.12 59.79 -14.31
CA LYS A 216 7.53 59.00 -15.43
C LYS A 216 8.58 58.47 -16.43
N SER A 217 8.42 57.41 -17.22
CA SER A 217 7.33 56.53 -17.66
C SER A 217 7.95 55.59 -18.70
N ASN A 218 7.40 54.40 -18.94
CA ASN A 218 6.87 54.03 -20.28
C ASN A 218 6.39 52.58 -20.31
N ILE A 219 5.07 52.47 -20.53
CA ILE A 219 4.30 51.33 -20.99
C ILE A 219 4.45 51.24 -22.52
N VAL A 220 4.67 50.05 -23.09
CA VAL A 220 3.99 49.58 -24.34
C VAL A 220 4.08 48.05 -24.41
N GLU A 221 2.96 47.34 -24.22
CA GLU A 221 2.60 46.19 -25.07
C GLU A 221 1.73 46.73 -26.23
N PRO A 222 1.68 46.08 -27.41
CA PRO A 222 0.58 45.13 -27.60
C PRO A 222 0.87 43.92 -28.52
N SER A 223 0.18 42.83 -28.17
CA SER A 223 -0.41 41.74 -28.98
C SER A 223 -0.40 41.82 -30.52
N ALA A 224 -0.19 40.67 -31.18
CA ALA A 224 -1.05 40.21 -32.28
C ALA A 224 -0.86 38.72 -32.62
N SER A 225 -2.00 38.02 -32.75
CA SER A 225 -2.17 36.64 -33.21
C SER A 225 -2.34 36.57 -34.74
N LYS A 226 -1.82 35.54 -35.43
CA LYS A 226 -2.33 35.08 -36.74
C LYS A 226 -1.88 33.66 -37.12
N LYS A 227 -2.83 32.72 -36.99
CA LYS A 227 -3.18 31.55 -37.83
C LYS A 227 -2.55 31.50 -39.25
N LYS A 228 -2.00 30.35 -39.68
CA LYS A 228 -2.61 29.33 -40.59
C LYS A 228 -1.60 28.42 -41.34
N ASP A 229 -1.96 27.13 -41.38
CA ASP A 229 -1.93 26.17 -42.50
C ASP A 229 -0.60 25.61 -43.10
N LYS A 230 -0.43 24.29 -42.88
CA LYS A 230 -0.47 23.19 -43.89
C LYS A 230 0.77 22.93 -44.78
N LYS A 231 1.46 21.79 -44.53
CA LYS A 231 1.89 20.78 -45.53
C LYS A 231 2.48 19.55 -44.80
N LYS A 232 1.83 18.39 -44.83
CA LYS A 232 1.92 17.31 -45.85
C LYS A 232 3.18 16.46 -45.65
N GLY A 233 2.99 15.22 -45.20
CA GLY A 233 4.05 14.24 -45.07
C GLY A 233 4.46 13.58 -46.38
N GLN A 234 5.56 12.83 -46.29
CA GLN A 234 5.95 11.64 -47.07
C GLN A 234 7.22 11.08 -46.39
N LYS A 235 7.23 9.79 -45.99
CA LYS A 235 7.95 8.66 -46.64
C LYS A 235 9.48 8.83 -46.58
N GLU A 236 10.34 7.85 -46.32
CA GLU A 236 10.30 6.38 -46.25
C GLU A 236 11.67 5.93 -45.69
N GLU A 237 11.73 4.69 -45.17
CA GLU A 237 12.87 3.74 -45.15
C GLU A 237 14.27 4.19 -44.68
N LEU A 238 14.72 3.61 -43.55
CA LEU A 238 15.33 2.27 -43.52
C LEU A 238 15.16 1.62 -42.14
#